data_AF-A0A6C0J1F6-F1
#
_entry.id   AF-A0A6C0J1F6-F1
#
_cell.length_a   1.000
_cell.length_b   1.000
_cell.length_c   1.000
_cell.angle_alpha   90.00
_cell.angle_beta   90.00
_cell.angle_gamma   90.00
#
_symmetry.space_group_name_H-M   'P 1'
#
loop_
_entity.id
_entity.type
_entity.pdbx_description
1 polymer ?
#
loop_
_entity_poly.entity_id
_entity_poly.type
_entity_poly.pdbx_seq_one_letter_code
_entity_poly.pdbx_strand_id
1 'polypeptide(L)'
;MDLKGIIYLIGLFISLIVTIFIGNGITKKDNMFSNQSELCNFVTINHIANISNVPLSISVYCFTTFYLLYTMAINNSIIPNILLLVFLGILILTDMIWLTQNNCFSGMNIMIGILISGLMGLLWGYLINKFNNKDLQYFTADDNICTIPKRKYFKCNTKQKE
;
A
#
# COMPACT_ATOMS: atom_id res chain seq x y z
N MET A 1 2.76 -16.39 -8.72
CA MET A 1 2.44 -14.94 -8.70
C MET A 1 0.98 -14.86 -9.01
N ASP A 2 0.16 -14.69 -7.98
CA ASP A 2 -1.29 -14.81 -8.10
C ASP A 2 -1.88 -13.60 -8.83
N LEU A 3 -2.89 -13.85 -9.66
CA LEU A 3 -3.61 -12.84 -10.46
C LEU A 3 -4.00 -11.60 -9.63
N LYS A 4 -4.33 -11.83 -8.34
CA LYS A 4 -4.64 -10.82 -7.32
C LYS A 4 -3.55 -9.75 -7.17
N GLY A 5 -2.29 -10.16 -7.13
CA GLY A 5 -1.15 -9.25 -6.94
C GLY A 5 -0.90 -8.37 -8.16
N ILE A 6 -1.09 -8.92 -9.37
CA ILE A 6 -0.92 -8.18 -10.62
C ILE A 6 -1.98 -7.09 -10.76
N ILE A 7 -3.23 -7.40 -10.43
CA ILE A 7 -4.35 -6.44 -10.49
C ILE A 7 -4.17 -5.29 -9.51
N TYR A 8 -3.71 -5.60 -8.30
CA TYR A 8 -3.32 -4.59 -7.32
C TYR A 8 -2.21 -3.68 -7.87
N LEU A 9 -1.15 -4.27 -8.42
CA LEU A 9 0.01 -3.54 -8.94
C LEU A 9 -0.38 -2.60 -10.10
N ILE A 10 -1.26 -3.04 -11.01
CA ILE A 10 -1.79 -2.20 -12.10
C ILE A 10 -2.53 -0.99 -11.52
N GLY A 11 -3.41 -1.20 -10.54
CA GLY A 11 -4.11 -0.11 -9.87
C GLY A 11 -3.16 0.89 -9.20
N LEU A 12 -2.13 0.37 -8.54
CA LEU A 12 -1.10 1.18 -7.90
C LEU A 12 -0.35 2.04 -8.93
N PHE A 13 0.08 1.46 -10.05
CA PHE A 13 0.76 2.20 -11.10
C PHE A 13 -0.11 3.31 -11.70
N ILE A 14 -1.39 3.02 -11.97
CA ILE A 14 -2.34 4.01 -12.45
C ILE A 14 -2.51 5.13 -11.41
N SER A 15 -2.66 4.77 -10.13
CA SER A 15 -2.79 5.72 -9.03
C SER A 15 -1.57 6.65 -8.93
N LEU A 16 -0.36 6.13 -9.07
CA LEU A 16 0.86 6.95 -9.04
C LEU A 16 0.90 7.94 -10.20
N ILE A 17 0.59 7.50 -11.42
CA ILE A 17 0.53 8.38 -12.59
C ILE A 17 -0.49 9.50 -12.35
N VAL A 18 -1.70 9.14 -11.92
CA VAL A 18 -2.77 10.11 -11.62
C VAL A 18 -2.35 11.08 -10.52
N THR A 19 -1.69 10.58 -9.47
CA THR A 19 -1.23 11.41 -8.34
C THR A 19 -0.14 12.39 -8.77
N ILE A 20 0.74 12.00 -9.71
CA ILE A 20 1.74 12.93 -10.28
C ILE A 20 1.04 14.02 -11.09
N PHE A 21 0.12 13.67 -12.00
CA PHE A 21 -0.58 14.65 -12.85
C PHE A 21 -1.43 15.63 -12.03
N ILE A 22 -2.29 15.10 -11.15
CA ILE A 22 -3.19 15.91 -10.32
C ILE A 22 -2.38 16.66 -9.26
N GLY A 23 -1.43 15.98 -8.60
CA GLY A 23 -0.55 16.57 -7.60
C GLY A 23 0.19 17.77 -8.17
N ASN A 24 0.87 17.61 -9.31
CA ASN A 24 1.61 18.70 -9.95
C ASN A 24 0.72 19.86 -10.43
N GLY A 25 -0.55 19.58 -10.79
CA GLY A 25 -1.50 20.60 -11.21
C GLY A 25 -2.08 21.42 -10.04
N ILE A 26 -2.31 20.79 -8.89
CA ILE A 26 -2.93 21.44 -7.71
C ILE A 26 -1.88 22.04 -6.78
N THR A 27 -0.79 21.32 -6.55
CA THR A 27 0.26 21.73 -5.60
C THR A 27 1.27 22.63 -6.30
N LYS A 28 1.59 23.75 -5.66
CA LYS A 28 2.69 24.58 -6.10
C LYS A 28 4.00 23.92 -5.69
N LYS A 29 5.02 24.07 -6.55
CA LYS A 29 6.37 23.65 -6.22
C LYS A 29 6.83 24.46 -5.00
N ASP A 30 7.09 23.78 -3.89
CA ASP A 30 7.54 24.42 -2.66
C ASP A 30 8.97 24.92 -2.85
N ASN A 31 9.14 26.15 -3.34
CA ASN A 31 10.42 26.87 -3.31
C ASN A 31 10.78 27.33 -1.87
N MET A 32 10.08 26.82 -0.86
CA MET A 32 10.08 27.33 0.51
C MET A 32 11.26 26.82 1.34
N PHE A 33 11.95 25.77 0.88
CA PHE A 33 13.07 25.18 1.61
C PHE A 33 14.40 25.52 0.91
N SER A 34 15.01 26.63 1.32
CA SER A 34 16.37 26.99 0.86
C SER A 34 17.45 26.02 1.37
N ASN A 35 17.12 25.21 2.38
CA ASN A 35 17.96 24.17 2.97
C ASN A 35 17.26 22.81 2.92
N GLN A 36 16.91 22.34 1.72
CA GLN A 36 16.40 20.98 1.56
C GLN A 36 17.53 20.00 1.92
N SER A 37 17.26 19.05 2.82
CA SER A 37 18.29 18.09 3.23
C SER A 37 18.61 17.15 2.07
N GLU A 38 19.88 16.78 1.92
CA GLU A 38 20.32 15.79 0.92
C GLU A 38 19.63 14.43 1.10
N LEU A 39 19.04 14.19 2.27
CA LEU A 39 18.26 13.00 2.61
C LEU A 39 16.96 12.88 1.79
N CYS A 40 16.42 13.99 1.27
CA CYS A 40 15.27 13.96 0.36
C CYS A 40 15.61 13.32 -1.00
N ASN A 41 16.91 13.21 -1.34
CA ASN A 41 17.39 12.68 -2.61
C ASN A 41 17.68 11.16 -2.59
N PHE A 42 17.36 10.46 -1.50
CA PHE A 42 17.61 9.01 -1.39
C PHE A 42 16.86 8.18 -2.47
N VAL A 43 15.79 8.75 -3.06
CA VAL A 43 15.05 8.19 -4.20
C VAL A 43 15.12 9.16 -5.39
N THR A 44 16.29 9.77 -5.64
CA THR A 44 16.54 10.51 -6.88
C THR A 44 17.61 9.80 -7.68
N ILE A 45 17.21 9.19 -8.79
CA ILE A 45 18.12 8.78 -9.85
C ILE A 45 18.55 10.08 -10.54
N ASN A 46 19.86 10.35 -10.54
CA ASN A 46 20.58 11.41 -11.26
C ASN A 46 19.70 12.41 -12.06
N HIS A 47 19.73 13.68 -11.65
CA HIS A 47 19.15 14.85 -12.35
C HIS A 47 17.61 14.95 -12.48
N ILE A 48 16.82 13.97 -12.05
CA ILE A 48 15.34 14.06 -12.10
C ILE A 48 14.73 14.51 -10.77
N ALA A 49 15.38 15.47 -10.10
CA ALA A 49 14.76 16.12 -8.95
C ALA A 49 13.50 16.87 -9.43
N ASN A 50 12.34 16.53 -8.85
CA ASN A 50 11.00 17.12 -9.10
C ASN A 50 10.13 16.50 -10.20
N ILE A 51 10.03 15.16 -10.29
CA ILE A 51 8.97 14.53 -11.10
C ILE A 51 7.58 14.79 -10.50
N SER A 52 7.49 14.87 -9.17
CA SER A 52 6.24 15.01 -8.42
C SER A 52 6.39 16.04 -7.31
N ASN A 53 5.42 16.95 -7.19
CA ASN A 53 5.28 17.89 -6.08
C ASN A 53 4.65 17.23 -4.84
N VAL A 54 4.28 15.95 -4.94
CA VAL A 54 3.68 15.14 -3.88
C VAL A 54 4.57 13.93 -3.61
N PRO A 55 4.75 13.52 -2.34
CA PRO A 55 5.55 12.34 -2.00
C PRO A 55 4.93 11.05 -2.56
N LEU A 56 5.71 10.31 -3.34
CA LEU A 56 5.26 9.06 -3.96
C LEU A 56 5.19 7.92 -2.96
N SER A 57 6.08 7.88 -1.97
CA SER A 57 6.08 6.88 -0.88
C SER A 57 4.75 6.87 -0.13
N ILE A 58 4.28 8.05 0.32
CA ILE A 58 2.99 8.16 1.00
C ILE A 58 1.83 7.74 0.09
N SER A 59 1.91 8.08 -1.20
CA SER A 59 0.88 7.74 -2.18
C SER A 59 0.73 6.23 -2.34
N VAL A 60 1.85 5.48 -2.32
CA VAL A 60 1.84 4.01 -2.30
C VAL A 60 1.17 3.49 -1.03
N TYR A 61 1.60 3.94 0.15
CA TYR A 61 1.06 3.45 1.41
C TYR A 61 -0.42 3.76 1.59
N CYS A 62 -0.85 4.97 1.23
CA CYS A 62 -2.25 5.37 1.29
C CYS A 62 -3.11 4.60 0.30
N PHE A 63 -2.70 4.49 -0.97
CA PHE A 63 -3.42 3.66 -1.94
C PHE A 63 -3.59 2.23 -1.42
N THR A 64 -2.50 1.62 -0.93
CA THR A 64 -2.51 0.27 -0.37
C THR A 64 -3.51 0.15 0.77
N THR A 65 -3.45 1.08 1.73
CA THR A 65 -4.27 1.06 2.93
C THR A 65 -5.76 1.17 2.60
N PHE A 66 -6.13 2.14 1.76
CA PHE A 66 -7.53 2.36 1.38
C PHE A 66 -8.08 1.25 0.48
N TYR A 67 -7.27 0.74 -0.45
CA TYR A 67 -7.63 -0.42 -1.27
C TYR A 67 -7.93 -1.65 -0.40
N LEU A 68 -7.02 -1.97 0.52
CA LEU A 68 -7.17 -3.12 1.41
C LEU A 68 -8.31 -2.93 2.41
N LEU A 69 -8.49 -1.71 2.93
CA LEU A 69 -9.62 -1.40 3.80
C LEU A 69 -10.95 -1.66 3.09
N TYR A 70 -11.07 -1.24 1.83
CA TYR A 70 -12.27 -1.46 1.03
C TYR A 70 -12.55 -2.95 0.79
N THR A 71 -11.54 -3.72 0.35
CA THR A 71 -11.71 -5.16 0.08
C THR A 71 -11.99 -5.94 1.36
N MET A 72 -11.31 -5.62 2.47
CA MET A 72 -11.56 -6.25 3.77
C MET A 72 -12.93 -5.94 4.34
N ALA A 73 -13.44 -4.72 4.14
CA ALA A 73 -14.77 -4.32 4.58
C ALA A 73 -15.87 -5.12 3.88
N ILE A 74 -15.73 -5.38 2.57
CA ILE A 74 -16.70 -6.17 1.82
C ILE A 74 -16.65 -7.64 2.21
N ASN A 75 -15.45 -8.19 2.44
CA ASN A 75 -15.27 -9.60 2.76
C ASN A 75 -15.23 -9.89 4.27
N ASN A 76 -15.61 -8.91 5.10
CA ASN A 76 -15.64 -9.00 6.57
C ASN A 76 -14.35 -9.61 7.20
N SER A 77 -13.20 -9.36 6.56
CA SER A 77 -11.90 -9.98 6.87
C SER A 77 -10.94 -8.98 7.53
N ILE A 78 -11.49 -7.95 8.19
CA ILE A 78 -10.72 -6.89 8.86
C ILE A 78 -9.96 -7.45 10.07
N ILE A 79 -10.65 -8.22 10.93
CA ILE A 79 -10.08 -8.77 12.18
C ILE A 79 -8.81 -9.61 11.94
N PRO A 80 -8.77 -10.59 11.01
CA PRO A 80 -7.57 -11.39 10.80
C PRO A 80 -6.40 -10.60 10.19
N ASN A 81 -6.67 -9.47 9.52
CA ASN A 81 -5.65 -8.68 8.82
C ASN A 81 -5.34 -7.34 9.51
N ILE A 82 -5.83 -7.13 10.74
CA ILE A 82 -5.68 -5.87 11.47
C ILE A 82 -4.21 -5.47 11.67
N LEU A 83 -3.33 -6.45 11.86
CA LEU A 83 -1.89 -6.21 12.02
C LEU A 83 -1.29 -5.49 10.81
N LEU A 84 -1.75 -5.83 9.60
CA LEU A 84 -1.28 -5.21 8.37
C LEU A 84 -1.75 -3.75 8.26
N LEU A 85 -2.99 -3.45 8.63
CA LEU A 85 -3.49 -2.07 8.68
C LEU A 85 -2.73 -1.22 9.70
N VAL A 86 -2.44 -1.77 10.88
CA VAL A 86 -1.66 -1.08 11.91
C VAL A 86 -0.24 -0.81 11.40
N PHE A 87 0.39 -1.79 10.77
CA PHE A 87 1.73 -1.63 10.20
C PHE A 87 1.77 -0.54 9.11
N LEU A 88 0.81 -0.55 8.18
CA LEU A 88 0.70 0.49 7.16
C LEU A 88 0.43 1.88 7.76
N GLY A 89 -0.39 1.96 8.82
CA GLY A 89 -0.61 3.20 9.54
C GLY A 89 0.67 3.77 10.16
N ILE A 90 1.49 2.92 10.79
CA ILE A 90 2.79 3.32 11.35
C ILE A 90 3.74 3.79 10.24
N LEU A 91 3.77 3.11 9.10
CA LEU A 91 4.58 3.54 7.95
C LEU A 91 4.17 4.92 7.45
N ILE A 92 2.86 5.19 7.28
CA ILE A 92 2.36 6.50 6.85
C ILE A 92 2.76 7.59 7.86
N LEU A 93 2.57 7.35 9.17
CA LEU A 93 2.94 8.32 10.21
C LEU A 93 4.45 8.60 10.23
N THR A 94 5.27 7.56 10.17
CA THR A 94 6.72 7.69 10.19
C THR A 94 7.22 8.43 8.95
N ASP A 95 6.65 8.13 7.77
CA ASP A 95 6.99 8.82 6.52
C ASP A 95 6.57 10.30 6.57
N MET A 96 5.38 10.63 7.08
CA MET A 96 4.97 12.03 7.28
C MET A 96 5.91 12.80 8.19
N ILE A 97 6.27 12.22 9.33
CA ILE A 97 7.20 12.82 10.29
C ILE A 97 8.55 13.04 9.61
N TRP A 98 9.06 12.02 8.91
CA TRP A 98 10.34 12.09 8.20
C TRP A 98 10.34 13.18 7.13
N LEU A 99 9.32 13.23 6.27
CA LEU A 99 9.20 14.20 5.18
C LEU A 99 9.09 15.64 5.70
N THR A 100 8.40 15.85 6.81
CA THR A 100 8.22 17.17 7.43
C THR A 100 9.47 17.62 8.18
N GLN A 101 10.09 16.73 8.98
CA GLN A 101 11.31 17.06 9.73
C GLN A 101 12.50 17.35 8.81
N ASN A 102 12.58 16.66 7.68
CA ASN A 102 13.63 16.85 6.69
C ASN A 102 13.29 17.94 5.66
N ASN A 103 12.15 18.63 5.81
CA ASN A 103 11.74 19.71 4.91
C ASN A 103 11.68 19.26 3.43
N CYS A 104 11.30 18.00 3.17
CA CYS A 104 11.23 17.46 1.81
C CYS A 104 9.96 17.92 1.07
N PHE A 105 8.84 18.01 1.80
CA PHE A 105 7.53 18.43 1.27
C PHE A 105 6.78 19.23 2.32
N SER A 106 6.01 20.24 1.91
CA SER A 106 5.05 20.91 2.80
C SER A 106 3.95 19.95 3.26
N GLY A 107 3.48 20.13 4.49
CA GLY A 107 2.35 19.38 5.04
C GLY A 107 1.09 19.45 4.15
N MET A 108 0.90 20.55 3.41
CA MET A 108 -0.22 20.67 2.47
C MET A 108 -0.08 19.68 1.29
N ASN A 109 1.12 19.54 0.74
CA ASN A 109 1.39 18.64 -0.38
C ASN A 109 1.28 17.18 0.06
N ILE A 110 1.72 16.87 1.28
CA ILE A 110 1.52 15.57 1.94
C ILE A 110 0.01 15.25 2.04
N MET A 111 -0.80 16.17 2.57
CA MET A 111 -2.25 15.95 2.75
C MET A 111 -2.97 15.77 1.41
N ILE A 112 -2.61 16.53 0.38
CA ILE A 112 -3.18 16.38 -0.97
C ILE A 112 -2.83 15.00 -1.55
N GLY A 113 -1.60 14.53 -1.35
CA GLY A 113 -1.18 13.19 -1.77
C GLY A 113 -1.99 12.07 -1.11
N ILE A 114 -2.20 12.17 0.22
CA ILE A 114 -3.02 11.22 0.98
C ILE A 114 -4.44 11.19 0.44
N LEU A 115 -5.05 12.36 0.18
CA LEU A 115 -6.42 12.44 -0.33
C LEU A 115 -6.56 11.83 -1.72
N ILE A 116 -5.68 12.20 -2.67
CA ILE A 116 -5.76 11.70 -4.05
C ILE A 116 -5.56 10.19 -4.09
N SER A 117 -4.48 9.70 -3.46
CA SER A 117 -4.14 8.28 -3.46
C SER A 117 -5.15 7.43 -2.67
N GLY A 118 -5.70 7.96 -1.57
CA GLY A 118 -6.74 7.30 -0.78
C GLY A 118 -8.07 7.17 -1.54
N LEU A 119 -8.53 8.25 -2.18
CA LEU A 119 -9.70 8.21 -3.05
C LEU A 119 -9.51 7.22 -4.21
N MET A 120 -8.32 7.20 -4.80
CA MET A 120 -8.01 6.27 -5.88
C MET A 120 -7.99 4.82 -5.40
N GLY A 121 -7.49 4.55 -4.19
CA GLY A 121 -7.52 3.22 -3.56
C GLY A 121 -8.95 2.71 -3.33
N LEU A 122 -9.83 3.57 -2.81
CA LEU A 122 -11.25 3.26 -2.65
C LEU A 122 -11.95 3.02 -3.98
N LEU A 123 -11.70 3.89 -4.97
CA LEU A 123 -12.29 3.80 -6.31
C LEU A 123 -11.85 2.52 -7.01
N TRP A 124 -10.57 2.18 -6.94
CA TRP A 124 -10.03 0.95 -7.53
C TRP A 124 -10.63 -0.30 -6.89
N GLY A 125 -10.71 -0.32 -5.56
CA GLY A 125 -11.40 -1.39 -4.83
C GLY A 125 -12.86 -1.53 -5.27
N TYR A 126 -13.57 -0.41 -5.40
CA TYR A 126 -14.97 -0.39 -5.86
C TYR A 126 -15.13 -0.95 -7.28
N LEU A 127 -14.25 -0.54 -8.21
CA LEU A 127 -14.26 -1.04 -9.58
C LEU A 127 -14.08 -2.56 -9.60
N ILE A 128 -13.09 -3.10 -8.88
CA ILE A 128 -12.84 -4.54 -8.85
C ILE A 128 -14.01 -5.30 -8.26
N ASN A 129 -14.65 -4.78 -7.21
CA ASN A 129 -15.84 -5.40 -6.64
C ASN A 129 -17.01 -5.45 -7.63
N LYS A 130 -17.18 -4.41 -8.45
CA LYS A 130 -18.19 -4.37 -9.53
C LYS A 130 -17.96 -5.42 -10.61
N PHE A 131 -16.71 -5.81 -10.88
CA PHE A 131 -16.38 -6.90 -11.81
C PHE A 131 -16.73 -8.31 -11.29
N ASN A 132 -17.35 -8.42 -10.10
CA ASN A 132 -17.98 -9.61 -9.50
C ASN A 132 -17.10 -10.87 -9.39
N ASN A 133 -15.79 -10.74 -9.50
CA ASN A 133 -14.84 -11.81 -9.24
C ASN A 133 -14.11 -11.50 -7.93
N LYS A 134 -14.58 -12.12 -6.84
CA LYS A 134 -13.96 -12.02 -5.50
C LYS A 134 -12.51 -12.51 -5.51
N ASP A 135 -12.16 -13.36 -6.46
CA ASP A 135 -10.81 -13.91 -6.67
C ASP A 135 -9.79 -12.89 -7.22
N LEU A 136 -10.23 -11.71 -7.67
CA LEU A 136 -9.34 -10.65 -8.15
C LEU A 136 -8.84 -9.75 -7.02
N GLN A 137 -9.53 -9.75 -5.89
CA GLN A 137 -9.20 -8.91 -4.75
C GLN A 137 -8.07 -9.56 -3.95
N TYR A 138 -7.10 -8.73 -3.54
CA TYR A 138 -5.97 -9.22 -2.76
C TYR A 138 -6.42 -9.52 -1.33
N PHE A 139 -6.40 -10.80 -0.97
CA PHE A 139 -6.58 -11.29 0.39
C PHE A 139 -5.34 -12.10 0.78
N THR A 140 -4.75 -11.79 1.93
CA THR A 140 -3.66 -12.57 2.52
C THR A 140 -4.18 -13.80 3.29
N ALA A 141 -5.50 -13.98 3.36
CA ALA A 141 -6.13 -15.15 3.97
C ALA A 141 -6.57 -16.11 2.87
N ASP A 142 -5.64 -16.89 2.34
CA ASP A 142 -6.02 -18.09 1.59
C ASP A 142 -6.55 -19.15 2.55
N ASP A 143 -7.53 -19.93 2.09
CA ASP A 143 -8.18 -21.07 2.75
C ASP A 143 -7.21 -22.20 3.14
N ASN A 144 -5.92 -22.06 2.84
CA ASN A 144 -4.84 -22.91 3.27
C ASN A 144 -4.26 -22.45 4.62
N ILE A 145 -5.13 -22.21 5.60
CA ILE A 145 -4.69 -22.14 6.99
C ILE A 145 -4.18 -23.55 7.32
N CYS A 146 -2.88 -23.76 7.15
CA CYS A 146 -2.18 -24.89 7.72
C CYS A 146 -2.31 -24.78 9.24
N THR A 147 -3.40 -25.32 9.80
CA THR A 147 -3.55 -25.50 11.22
C THR A 147 -2.43 -26.43 11.65
N ILE A 148 -1.51 -25.95 12.49
CA ILE A 148 -0.53 -26.82 13.12
C ILE A 148 -1.34 -27.89 13.89
N PRO A 149 -1.26 -29.18 13.50
CA PRO A 149 -2.06 -30.20 14.16
C PRO A 149 -1.58 -30.32 15.61
N LYS A 150 -2.45 -30.04 16.57
CA LYS A 150 -2.12 -30.01 18.01
C LYS A 150 -1.67 -31.39 18.56
N ARG A 151 -1.84 -32.47 17.80
CA ARG A 151 -1.39 -33.83 18.17
C ARG A 151 -0.81 -34.56 16.96
N LYS A 152 0.49 -34.81 16.96
CA LYS A 152 1.17 -35.70 16.02
C LYS A 152 1.23 -37.09 16.64
N TYR A 153 0.25 -37.95 16.37
CA TYR A 153 0.40 -39.39 16.63
C TYR A 153 0.97 -40.03 15.38
N PHE A 154 2.26 -40.39 15.42
CA PHE A 154 2.86 -41.19 14.36
C PHE A 154 2.35 -42.63 14.50
N LYS A 155 1.71 -43.15 13.44
CA LYS A 155 1.30 -44.56 13.38
C LYS A 155 2.54 -45.38 13.04
N CYS A 156 3.17 -46.00 14.04
CA CYS A 156 4.23 -46.98 13.80
C CYS A 156 3.61 -48.19 13.11
N ASN A 157 4.01 -48.46 11.87
CA ASN A 157 3.68 -49.70 11.18
C ASN A 157 4.84 -50.67 11.42
N THR A 158 4.64 -51.67 12.28
CA THR A 158 5.61 -52.75 12.45
C THR A 158 5.55 -53.64 11.21
N LYS A 159 6.67 -53.78 10.49
CA LYS A 159 6.77 -54.77 9.43
C LYS A 159 6.64 -56.15 10.08
N GLN A 160 5.57 -56.89 9.78
CA GLN A 160 5.54 -58.33 10.01
C GLN A 160 6.62 -58.95 9.12
N LYS A 161 7.58 -59.63 9.75
CA LYS A 161 8.53 -60.49 9.04
C LYS A 161 7.80 -61.78 8.69
N GLU A 162 7.61 -62.01 7.40
CA GLU A 162 7.43 -63.36 6.83
C GLU A 162 8.75 -64.14 6.90
#